data_AF-A0A6N9T5G3-F1
#
_entry.id   AF-A0A6N9T5G3-F1
#
_cell.length_a   1.000
_cell.length_b   1.000
_cell.length_c   1.000
_cell.angle_alpha   90.00
_cell.angle_beta   90.00
_cell.angle_gamma   90.00
#
_symmetry.space_group_name_H-M   'P 1'
#
loop_
_entity.id
_entity.type
_entity.pdbx_description
1 polymer ?
#
loop_
_entity_poly.entity_id
_entity_poly.type
_entity_poly.pdbx_seq_one_letter_code
_entity_poly.pdbx_strand_id
1 'polypeptide(L)'
;MTNTPDKGDMLKVRMDAVTLSMMDTARAYLKLDKSKFIRESVREKAEAVIAEHQKTRFSAEDWTAFFGALDAPAAPTPRMKKAAAKFRDIQG
;
A
#
# COMPACT_ATOMS: atom_id res chain seq x y z
N MET A 1 3.82 7.81 -19.97
CA MET A 1 5.15 7.77 -19.34
C MET A 1 5.65 6.33 -19.44
N THR A 2 6.60 6.05 -20.34
CA THR A 2 7.15 4.70 -20.51
C THR A 2 8.18 4.45 -19.42
N ASN A 3 7.83 3.61 -18.45
CA ASN A 3 8.67 3.28 -17.31
C ASN A 3 9.70 2.21 -17.73
N THR A 4 10.78 2.63 -18.37
CA THR A 4 11.89 1.74 -18.73
C THR A 4 12.68 1.43 -17.45
N PRO A 5 12.82 0.16 -17.05
CA PRO A 5 13.53 -0.19 -15.81
C PRO A 5 15.00 0.25 -15.88
N ASP A 6 15.48 0.92 -14.83
CA ASP A 6 16.88 1.31 -14.67
C ASP A 6 17.64 0.26 -13.86
N LYS A 7 18.97 0.32 -13.87
CA LYS A 7 19.86 -0.52 -13.06
C LYS A 7 19.55 -0.44 -11.56
N GLY A 8 19.02 0.71 -11.11
CA GLY A 8 18.52 0.92 -9.74
C GLY A 8 17.33 0.03 -9.36
N ASP A 9 16.56 -0.45 -10.35
CA ASP A 9 15.34 -1.23 -10.12
C ASP A 9 15.60 -2.74 -10.03
N MET A 10 16.87 -3.17 -10.07
CA MET A 10 17.24 -4.58 -10.02
C MET A 10 17.07 -5.15 -8.60
N LEU A 11 16.09 -6.05 -8.45
CA LEU A 11 15.89 -6.82 -7.24
C LEU A 11 16.84 -8.03 -7.17
N LYS A 12 17.71 -8.07 -6.15
CA LYS A 12 18.59 -9.23 -5.85
C LYS A 12 18.14 -9.90 -4.56
N VAL A 13 17.69 -11.15 -4.64
CA VAL A 13 17.19 -11.91 -3.49
C VAL A 13 17.88 -13.28 -3.46
N ARG A 14 18.40 -13.66 -2.29
CA ARG A 14 18.85 -15.04 -2.05
C ARG A 14 17.64 -15.89 -1.70
N MET A 15 17.53 -17.06 -2.34
CA MET A 15 16.46 -18.02 -2.11
C MET A 15 17.06 -19.37 -1.73
N ASP A 16 16.41 -20.09 -0.81
CA ASP A 16 16.76 -21.49 -0.55
C ASP A 16 16.33 -22.40 -1.71
N ALA A 17 16.86 -23.62 -1.71
CA ALA A 17 16.64 -24.59 -2.77
C ALA A 17 15.17 -25.03 -2.87
N VAL A 18 14.46 -25.10 -1.73
CA VAL A 18 13.06 -25.54 -1.67
C VAL A 18 12.17 -24.51 -2.37
N THR A 19 12.34 -23.23 -2.01
CA THR A 19 11.62 -22.10 -2.59
C THR A 19 11.88 -22.01 -4.09
N LEU A 20 13.13 -22.17 -4.51
CA LEU A 20 13.50 -22.13 -5.93
C LEU A 20 12.83 -23.28 -6.71
N SER A 21 12.82 -24.50 -6.15
CA SER A 21 12.17 -25.65 -6.78
C SER A 21 10.67 -25.46 -6.90
N MET A 22 10.00 -24.96 -5.85
CA MET A 22 8.56 -24.70 -5.89
C MET A 22 8.20 -23.65 -6.93
N MET A 23 8.98 -22.57 -7.00
CA MET A 23 8.83 -21.52 -8.02
C MET A 23 9.01 -22.09 -9.42
N ASP A 24 10.03 -22.93 -9.64
CA ASP A 24 10.32 -23.55 -10.93
C ASP A 24 9.16 -24.47 -11.39
N THR A 25 8.55 -25.23 -10.49
CA THR A 25 7.35 -26.02 -10.78
C THR A 25 6.15 -25.13 -11.10
N ALA A 26 5.85 -24.12 -10.27
CA ALA A 26 4.70 -23.25 -10.44
C ALA A 26 4.75 -22.47 -11.76
N ARG A 27 5.89 -21.86 -12.10
CA ARG A 27 6.04 -21.13 -13.36
C ARG A 27 5.94 -22.04 -14.58
N ALA A 28 6.32 -23.31 -14.46
CA ALA A 28 6.23 -24.28 -15.55
C ALA A 28 4.77 -24.57 -15.89
N TYR A 29 3.90 -24.72 -14.88
CA TYR A 29 2.45 -24.87 -15.09
C TYR A 29 1.83 -23.66 -15.80
N LEU A 30 2.29 -22.46 -15.45
CA LEU A 30 1.82 -21.21 -16.06
C LEU A 30 2.52 -20.86 -17.39
N LYS A 31 3.54 -21.64 -17.80
CA LYS A 31 4.40 -21.39 -18.97
C LYS A 31 5.04 -20.00 -18.94
N LEU A 32 5.50 -19.58 -17.76
CA LEU A 32 6.17 -18.28 -17.55
C LEU A 32 7.68 -18.45 -17.35
N ASP A 33 8.42 -17.45 -17.81
CA ASP A 33 9.83 -17.32 -17.43
C ASP A 33 9.98 -16.88 -15.95
N LYS A 34 11.18 -17.08 -15.39
CA LYS A 34 11.47 -16.77 -13.98
C LYS A 34 11.20 -15.30 -13.65
N SER A 35 11.69 -14.39 -14.48
CA SER A 35 11.60 -12.94 -14.25
C SER A 35 10.17 -12.42 -14.34
N LYS A 36 9.35 -12.96 -15.24
CA LYS A 36 7.94 -12.64 -15.37
C LYS A 36 7.15 -13.18 -14.18
N PHE A 37 7.34 -14.45 -13.82
CA PHE A 37 6.69 -15.06 -12.66
C PHE A 37 6.97 -14.29 -11.36
N ILE A 38 8.24 -13.94 -11.10
CA ILE A 38 8.63 -13.17 -9.89
C ILE A 38 7.97 -11.79 -9.90
N ARG A 39 8.03 -11.04 -11.01
CA ARG A 39 7.45 -9.70 -11.09
C ARG A 39 5.93 -9.70 -10.89
N GLU A 40 5.23 -10.67 -11.49
CA GLU A 40 3.78 -10.80 -11.33
C GLU A 40 3.42 -11.19 -9.90
N SER A 41 4.12 -12.16 -9.32
CA SER A 41 3.89 -12.59 -7.92
C SER A 41 4.13 -11.47 -6.91
N VAL A 42 5.22 -10.70 -7.09
CA VAL A 42 5.52 -9.54 -6.23
C VAL A 42 4.44 -8.47 -6.38
N ARG A 43 4.01 -8.17 -7.60
CA ARG A 43 2.96 -7.18 -7.87
C ARG A 43 1.64 -7.60 -7.21
N GLU A 44 1.19 -8.83 -7.44
CA GLU A 44 -0.05 -9.36 -6.88
C GLU A 44 -0.05 -9.26 -5.34
N LYS A 45 1.05 -9.70 -4.71
CA LYS A 45 1.14 -9.63 -3.24
C LYS A 45 1.20 -8.18 -2.74
N ALA A 46 1.92 -7.30 -3.42
CA ALA A 46 2.01 -5.89 -3.06
C ALA A 46 0.65 -5.19 -3.18
N GLU A 47 -0.08 -5.43 -4.28
CA GLU A 47 -1.44 -4.91 -4.48
C GLU A 47 -2.39 -5.38 -3.38
N ALA A 48 -2.34 -6.67 -3.02
CA ALA A 48 -3.16 -7.22 -1.94
C ALA A 48 -2.88 -6.54 -0.58
N VAL A 49 -1.60 -6.36 -0.23
CA VAL A 49 -1.19 -5.71 1.03
C VAL A 49 -1.58 -4.22 1.04
N ILE A 50 -1.33 -3.51 -0.05
CA ILE A 50 -1.71 -2.09 -0.18
C ILE A 50 -3.23 -1.96 -0.03
N ALA A 51 -4.01 -2.80 -0.70
CA ALA A 51 -5.46 -2.77 -0.64
C ALA A 51 -6.00 -3.10 0.77
N GLU A 52 -5.32 -3.97 1.51
CA GLU A 52 -5.66 -4.28 2.90
C GLU A 52 -5.47 -3.06 3.81
N HIS A 53 -4.35 -2.33 3.66
CA HIS A 53 -4.02 -1.21 4.53
C HIS A 53 -4.67 0.13 4.13
N GLN A 54 -5.03 0.31 2.85
CA GLN A 54 -5.71 1.53 2.39
C GLN A 54 -7.22 1.52 2.65
N LYS A 55 -7.80 0.35 2.99
CA LYS A 55 -9.22 0.24 3.28
C LYS A 55 -9.48 0.40 4.77
N THR A 56 -10.00 1.56 5.16
CA THR A 56 -10.62 1.72 6.48
C THR A 56 -11.94 0.95 6.47
N ARG A 57 -12.02 -0.13 7.26
CA ARG A 57 -13.28 -0.84 7.48
C ARG A 57 -13.98 -0.20 8.67
N PHE A 58 -15.20 0.27 8.45
CA PHE A 58 -16.06 0.78 9.50
C PHE A 58 -17.02 -0.32 9.96
N SER A 59 -17.31 -0.37 11.26
CA SER A 59 -18.54 -1.00 11.74
C SER A 59 -19.75 -0.18 11.28
N ALA A 60 -20.96 -0.72 11.42
CA ALA A 60 -22.17 0.06 11.09
C ALA A 60 -22.27 1.34 11.94
N GLU A 61 -21.86 1.28 13.20
CA GLU A 61 -21.84 2.42 14.11
C GLU A 61 -20.80 3.47 13.69
N ASP A 62 -19.58 3.02 13.35
CA ASP A 62 -18.53 3.92 12.84
C ASP A 62 -18.96 4.59 11.54
N TRP A 63 -19.68 3.86 10.67
CA TRP A 63 -20.18 4.39 9.40
C TRP A 63 -21.13 5.56 9.64
N THR A 64 -22.14 5.37 10.49
CA THR A 64 -23.10 6.42 10.83
C THR A 64 -22.44 7.62 11.52
N ALA A 65 -21.54 7.37 12.48
CA ALA A 65 -20.84 8.43 13.19
C ALA A 65 -19.92 9.24 12.26
N PHE A 66 -19.16 8.55 11.40
CA PHE A 66 -18.22 9.17 10.47
C PHE A 66 -18.95 10.04 9.44
N PHE A 67 -19.97 9.52 8.76
CA PHE A 67 -20.70 10.28 7.75
C PHE A 67 -21.54 11.40 8.39
N GLY A 68 -22.12 11.19 9.57
CA GLY A 68 -22.79 12.26 10.32
C GLY A 68 -21.86 13.43 10.65
N ALA A 69 -20.59 13.16 10.97
CA ALA A 69 -19.58 14.19 11.19
C ALA A 69 -19.15 14.93 9.92
N LEU A 70 -19.32 14.33 8.73
CA LEU A 70 -19.09 15.00 7.44
C LEU A 70 -20.27 15.91 7.07
N ASP A 71 -21.50 15.44 7.30
CA ASP A 71 -22.72 16.21 7.00
C ASP A 71 -22.89 17.41 7.94
N ALA A 72 -22.53 17.25 9.22
CA ALA A 72 -22.59 18.28 10.25
C ALA A 72 -21.25 18.42 10.98
N PRO A 73 -20.25 19.07 10.36
CA PRO A 73 -18.92 19.18 10.94
C PRO A 73 -18.94 20.04 12.21
N ALA A 74 -18.39 19.51 13.30
CA ALA A 74 -18.24 20.25 14.55
C ALA A 74 -17.23 21.40 14.40
N ALA A 75 -17.47 22.48 15.14
CA ALA A 75 -16.55 23.62 15.16
C ALA A 75 -15.17 23.20 15.72
N PRO A 76 -14.05 23.71 15.15
CA PRO A 76 -12.71 23.37 15.63
C PRO A 76 -12.51 23.77 17.09
N THR A 77 -11.97 22.85 17.89
CA THR A 77 -11.70 23.10 19.31
C THR A 77 -10.61 24.17 19.50
N PRO A 78 -10.56 24.87 20.65
CA PRO A 78 -9.49 25.82 20.95
C PRO A 78 -8.08 25.21 20.82
N ARG A 79 -7.93 23.93 21.18
CA ARG A 79 -6.66 23.20 21.07
C ARG A 79 -6.24 22.98 19.62
N MET A 80 -7.19 22.66 18.73
CA MET A 80 -6.94 22.54 17.29
C MET A 80 -6.52 23.89 16.69
N LYS A 81 -7.22 24.97 17.05
CA LYS A 81 -6.87 26.33 16.59
C LYS A 81 -5.45 26.73 17.00
N LYS A 82 -5.08 26.47 18.26
CA LYS A 82 -3.72 26.73 18.77
C LYS A 82 -2.64 25.92 18.05
N ALA A 83 -2.90 24.65 17.76
CA ALA A 83 -1.98 23.80 17.00
C ALA A 83 -1.78 24.30 15.57
N ALA A 84 -2.85 24.71 14.89
CA ALA A 84 -2.79 25.26 13.54
C ALA A 84 -2.07 26.63 13.48
N ALA A 85 -2.20 27.46 14.52
CA ALA A 85 -1.40 28.69 14.66
C ALA A 85 0.09 28.36 14.79
N LYS A 86 0.44 27.48 15.74
CA LYS A 86 1.83 27.05 15.96
C LYS A 86 2.48 26.44 14.72
N PHE A 87 1.75 25.65 13.93
CA PHE A 87 2.27 25.08 12.69
C PHE A 87 2.64 26.16 11.66
N ARG A 88 1.81 27.20 11.51
CA ARG A 88 2.10 28.34 10.62
C ARG A 88 3.35 29.09 11.05
N ASP A 89 3.55 29.26 12.36
CA ASP A 89 4.74 29.92 12.90
C ASP A 89 6.05 29.12 12.70
N ILE A 90 5.96 27.79 12.47
CA ILE A 90 7.11 26.92 12.21
C ILE A 90 7.44 26.84 10.71
N GLN A 91 6.45 27.01 9.84
CA GLN A 91 6.59 26.91 8.39
C GLN A 91 6.89 28.24 7.70
N GLY A 92 6.71 29.37 8.40
CA GLY A 92 7.12 30.72 7.96
C GLY A 92 8.52 31.07 8.44
#